data_AF-A0A532CT13-F1
#
_entry.id   AF-A0A532CT13-F1
#
_cell.length_a   1.000
_cell.length_b   1.000
_cell.length_c   1.000
_cell.angle_alpha   90.00
_cell.angle_beta   90.00
_cell.angle_gamma   90.00
#
_symmetry.space_group_name_H-M   'P 1'
#
loop_
_entity.id
_entity.type
_entity.pdbx_description
1 polymer ?
#
loop_
_entity_poly.entity_id
_entity_poly.type
_entity_poly.pdbx_seq_one_letter_code
_entity_poly.pdbx_strand_id
1 'polypeptide(L)'
;MGFVKTGLMVGLCIAVGLLAFKLYPVVKNKIDSSKKVDLINYRYPVSQHIIDQQSPANPWAKAIGDFDGDGVGDLIVAGSHGPLVMYRSGGKVKTVIGSRNAYYTQSGIALGDIDNDGDVDIVFGDVWLENPRPKGNVSALWSLHSIGAAATNHNVELADLNMDGNLDIIMRGETSSLVTILVHDPSGFWSMKTLEPGVGRNGLAVKDLNGDTFPDIIVPGVWLENPHGNVLTKEWKTHSFGSWNEYAAIDTGDIDGDGRPDIVMSVSEQAGKISWFKNSGDRTSHWEEHVVDEGPVDSAHALHLVDMDGDGLLDVVTSEFRVGGRLLVYHQRDQRRSWVRHVVGIPFLHNVVVGDLDGDGDQDIAGTITFDQGNVEVWENRLTTLDQPRSAAPRLLVFWKTDIAFHESIPDAIRVIREMARKKGIEVDDTSDAHMLEDAVLARYQAVIFLSTQGEILNSDQRAAFERYIKAGGGFVGIHSAADTESNWSWYGKLVGSRYGGSHSATVRGMIQVEESTHVSTKELPKAWGRLDEWYNFSPNPRENGVTVLLTLDENTYEGGNMRADHPVAWYHEYDGGRSWYTAGGASPESWADHHFKSHVWGGIQYAARFPKKHS
;
A
#
# COMPACT_ATOMS: atom_id res chain seq x y z
N MET A 1 -46.04 -15.87 -31.93
CA MET A 1 -46.07 -16.84 -30.82
C MET A 1 -44.76 -17.62 -30.89
N GLY A 2 -43.75 -17.22 -30.12
CA GLY A 2 -42.40 -17.78 -30.24
C GLY A 2 -41.31 -16.82 -29.82
N PHE A 3 -41.30 -16.47 -28.53
CA PHE A 3 -40.13 -15.96 -27.82
C PHE A 3 -39.87 -16.93 -26.66
N VAL A 4 -38.63 -16.93 -26.14
CA VAL A 4 -38.08 -17.79 -25.08
C VAL A 4 -37.36 -19.06 -25.60
N LYS A 5 -36.07 -18.90 -25.96
CA LYS A 5 -35.09 -20.00 -25.88
C LYS A 5 -33.62 -19.60 -25.70
N THR A 6 -33.32 -18.34 -25.36
CA THR A 6 -31.95 -17.86 -25.11
C THR A 6 -31.51 -17.87 -23.64
N GLY A 7 -32.42 -18.10 -22.69
CA GLY A 7 -32.10 -18.07 -21.25
C GLY A 7 -31.48 -19.35 -20.66
N LEU A 8 -31.42 -20.46 -21.40
CA LEU A 8 -31.05 -21.77 -20.83
C LEU A 8 -29.56 -22.11 -20.92
N MET A 9 -28.79 -21.46 -21.81
CA MET A 9 -27.36 -21.77 -22.00
C MET A 9 -26.45 -20.99 -21.04
N VAL A 10 -26.87 -19.80 -20.62
CA VAL A 10 -26.17 -18.99 -19.60
C VAL A 10 -26.28 -19.64 -18.21
N GLY A 11 -27.43 -20.25 -17.90
CA GLY A 11 -27.69 -20.88 -16.60
C GLY A 11 -26.93 -22.20 -16.33
N LEU A 12 -26.44 -22.88 -17.38
CA LEU A 12 -25.69 -24.14 -17.21
C LEU A 12 -24.20 -23.90 -16.91
N CYS A 13 -23.65 -22.76 -17.31
CA CYS A 13 -22.25 -22.40 -17.10
C CYS A 13 -21.96 -21.97 -15.65
N ILE A 14 -22.97 -21.38 -14.99
CA ILE A 14 -22.98 -21.12 -13.55
C ILE A 14 -22.72 -22.42 -12.75
N ALA A 15 -23.24 -23.56 -13.20
CA ALA A 15 -23.14 -24.81 -12.46
C ALA A 15 -21.73 -25.42 -12.44
N VAL A 16 -20.90 -25.24 -13.48
CA VAL A 16 -19.56 -25.83 -13.51
C VAL A 16 -18.57 -25.03 -12.65
N GLY A 17 -18.68 -23.70 -12.67
CA GLY A 17 -17.96 -22.82 -11.73
C GLY A 17 -18.43 -22.99 -10.28
N LEU A 18 -19.74 -23.03 -10.03
CA LEU A 18 -20.27 -23.25 -8.67
C LEU A 18 -20.06 -24.67 -8.14
N LEU A 19 -19.99 -25.71 -8.98
CA LEU A 19 -19.69 -27.08 -8.52
C LEU A 19 -18.21 -27.24 -8.12
N ALA A 20 -17.29 -26.59 -8.82
CA ALA A 20 -15.88 -26.53 -8.39
C ALA A 20 -15.72 -25.76 -7.06
N PHE A 21 -16.56 -24.74 -6.84
CA PHE A 21 -16.60 -23.96 -5.59
C PHE A 21 -17.16 -24.70 -4.38
N LYS A 22 -18.09 -25.65 -4.56
CA LYS A 22 -18.63 -26.45 -3.43
C LYS A 22 -17.59 -27.37 -2.77
N LEU A 23 -16.42 -27.55 -3.38
CA LEU A 23 -15.34 -28.39 -2.85
C LEU A 23 -14.25 -27.59 -2.11
N TYR A 24 -14.28 -26.27 -2.14
CA TYR A 24 -13.40 -25.42 -1.33
C TYR A 24 -14.23 -24.75 -0.23
N PRO A 25 -14.10 -25.17 1.04
CA PRO A 25 -14.73 -24.42 2.11
C PRO A 25 -14.15 -23.01 2.11
N VAL A 26 -15.01 -22.00 1.95
CA VAL A 26 -14.74 -20.66 2.49
C VAL A 26 -14.31 -20.89 3.93
N VAL A 27 -13.03 -20.70 4.22
CA VAL A 27 -12.45 -20.95 5.53
C VAL A 27 -12.95 -19.85 6.47
N LYS A 28 -14.21 -19.95 6.90
CA LYS A 28 -14.66 -19.47 8.20
C LYS A 28 -14.11 -20.44 9.24
N ASN A 29 -12.80 -20.51 9.41
CA ASN A 29 -12.17 -21.24 10.50
C ASN A 29 -10.87 -20.55 10.90
N LYS A 30 -10.85 -20.12 12.17
CA LYS A 30 -9.71 -19.81 13.03
C LYS A 30 -8.37 -19.74 12.31
N ILE A 31 -7.84 -18.52 12.23
CA ILE A 31 -6.40 -18.26 12.10
C ILE A 31 -5.68 -19.20 13.08
N ASP A 32 -4.96 -20.17 12.54
CA ASP A 32 -4.01 -20.96 13.29
C ASP A 32 -2.82 -20.05 13.59
N SER A 33 -2.81 -19.47 14.79
CA SER A 33 -1.77 -18.58 15.28
C SER A 33 -0.39 -19.24 15.40
N SER A 34 -0.25 -20.53 15.06
CA SER A 34 1.01 -21.27 15.09
C SER A 34 1.78 -21.31 13.77
N LYS A 35 1.16 -20.91 12.64
CA LYS A 35 1.89 -20.69 11.40
C LYS A 35 2.42 -19.26 11.37
N LYS A 36 3.64 -19.08 11.89
CA LYS A 36 4.45 -17.89 11.62
C LYS A 36 4.65 -17.79 10.10
N VAL A 37 3.81 -16.99 9.44
CA VAL A 37 4.23 -16.32 8.22
C VAL A 37 5.38 -15.43 8.66
N ASP A 38 6.56 -15.59 8.04
CA ASP A 38 7.66 -14.65 8.20
C ASP A 38 7.18 -13.28 7.67
N LEU A 39 6.50 -12.55 8.55
CA LEU A 39 6.18 -11.13 8.39
C LEU A 39 7.51 -10.38 8.58
N ILE A 40 8.36 -10.43 7.56
CA ILE A 40 9.40 -9.41 7.40
C ILE A 40 8.63 -8.14 7.02
N ASN A 41 8.16 -7.43 8.04
CA ASN A 41 7.42 -6.19 7.92
C ASN A 41 8.37 -5.05 7.51
N TYR A 42 8.73 -5.01 6.23
CA TYR A 42 9.10 -3.75 5.59
C TYR A 42 7.80 -2.94 5.44
N ARG A 43 7.57 -1.99 6.35
CA ARG A 43 6.41 -1.10 6.24
C ARG A 43 6.60 -0.21 5.01
N TYR A 44 5.83 -0.54 3.99
CA TYR A 44 5.46 0.35 2.91
C TYR A 44 4.81 1.61 3.51
N PRO A 45 5.08 2.84 3.01
CA PRO A 45 4.57 4.11 3.58
C PRO A 45 3.07 4.32 3.32
N VAL A 46 2.26 3.26 3.38
CA VAL A 46 0.81 3.38 3.20
C VAL A 46 0.04 3.38 4.52
N SER A 47 -1.07 4.09 4.52
CA SER A 47 -2.07 4.10 5.59
C SER A 47 -3.35 3.45 5.08
N GLN A 48 -3.84 2.42 5.78
CA GLN A 48 -5.08 1.74 5.41
C GLN A 48 -6.31 2.44 6.00
N HIS A 49 -7.32 2.65 5.16
CA HIS A 49 -8.59 3.28 5.48
C HIS A 49 -9.76 2.46 4.92
N ILE A 50 -10.80 2.29 5.74
CA ILE A 50 -12.09 1.77 5.25
C ILE A 50 -12.98 2.97 4.99
N ILE A 51 -13.32 3.22 3.73
CA ILE A 51 -14.19 4.34 3.34
C ILE A 51 -15.67 3.93 3.28
N ASP A 52 -15.94 2.64 3.16
CA ASP A 52 -17.29 2.08 3.22
C ASP A 52 -17.26 0.66 3.77
N GLN A 53 -18.10 0.35 4.74
CA GLN A 53 -18.21 -1.00 5.31
C GLN A 53 -19.12 -1.92 4.48
N GLN A 54 -19.81 -1.36 3.48
CA GLN A 54 -20.81 -2.04 2.68
C GLN A 54 -20.69 -1.65 1.21
N SER A 55 -19.76 -2.31 0.52
CA SER A 55 -19.62 -2.27 -0.94
C SER A 55 -20.95 -2.62 -1.64
N PRO A 56 -21.09 -2.34 -2.93
CA PRO A 56 -22.05 -3.08 -3.75
C PRO A 56 -21.83 -4.59 -3.65
N ALA A 57 -22.90 -5.38 -3.79
CA ALA A 57 -22.81 -6.84 -3.78
C ALA A 57 -22.12 -7.35 -5.06
N ASN A 58 -21.19 -8.30 -4.90
CA ASN A 58 -20.35 -8.82 -5.98
C ASN A 58 -19.61 -7.70 -6.74
N PRO A 59 -18.72 -6.94 -6.07
CA PRO A 59 -18.11 -5.73 -6.62
C PRO A 59 -16.95 -6.07 -7.60
N TRP A 60 -17.31 -6.49 -8.81
CA TRP A 60 -16.35 -6.98 -9.80
C TRP A 60 -15.54 -5.87 -10.49
N ALA A 61 -16.15 -4.71 -10.73
CA ALA A 61 -15.51 -3.59 -11.42
C ALA A 61 -15.24 -2.42 -10.49
N LYS A 62 -14.05 -1.82 -10.66
CA LYS A 62 -13.54 -0.68 -9.90
C LYS A 62 -12.70 0.18 -10.83
N ALA A 63 -12.68 1.49 -10.62
CA ALA A 63 -11.83 2.41 -11.36
C ALA A 63 -11.58 3.67 -10.52
N ILE A 64 -10.49 4.37 -10.81
CA ILE A 64 -10.18 5.68 -10.24
C ILE A 64 -10.08 6.68 -11.38
N GLY A 65 -10.73 7.84 -11.25
CA GLY A 65 -10.67 8.93 -12.21
C GLY A 65 -11.28 10.21 -11.65
N ASP A 66 -10.95 11.37 -12.22
CA ASP A 66 -11.53 12.66 -11.82
C ASP A 66 -12.90 12.85 -12.50
N PHE A 67 -13.95 12.30 -11.88
CA PHE A 67 -15.29 12.34 -12.46
C PHE A 67 -15.99 13.68 -12.23
N ASP A 68 -15.61 14.46 -11.21
CA ASP A 68 -16.27 15.73 -10.88
C ASP A 68 -15.47 17.01 -11.22
N GLY A 69 -14.22 16.86 -11.64
CA GLY A 69 -13.41 17.90 -12.26
C GLY A 69 -12.66 18.76 -11.28
N ASP A 70 -12.52 18.30 -10.04
CA ASP A 70 -11.80 19.01 -8.99
C ASP A 70 -10.29 18.74 -9.02
N GLY A 71 -9.83 17.84 -9.90
CA GLY A 71 -8.43 17.46 -10.06
C GLY A 71 -7.97 16.41 -9.05
N VAL A 72 -8.87 15.83 -8.25
CA VAL A 72 -8.59 14.74 -7.30
C VAL A 72 -9.28 13.46 -7.80
N GLY A 73 -8.62 12.30 -7.62
CA GLY A 73 -9.21 11.05 -8.04
C GLY A 73 -10.44 10.66 -7.21
N ASP A 74 -11.47 10.20 -7.92
CA ASP A 74 -12.67 9.60 -7.35
C ASP A 74 -12.67 8.08 -7.58
N LEU A 75 -13.08 7.32 -6.56
CA LEU A 75 -13.21 5.86 -6.68
C LEU A 75 -14.63 5.48 -7.08
N ILE A 76 -14.77 4.63 -8.09
CA ILE A 76 -16.03 3.95 -8.39
C ILE A 76 -15.95 2.45 -8.08
N VAL A 77 -17.04 1.91 -7.56
CA VAL A 77 -17.20 0.47 -7.29
C VAL A 77 -18.56 0.02 -7.83
N ALA A 78 -18.56 -1.02 -8.66
CA ALA A 78 -19.75 -1.52 -9.33
C ALA A 78 -20.06 -2.96 -8.91
N GLY A 79 -21.28 -3.20 -8.44
CA GLY A 79 -21.79 -4.57 -8.27
C GLY A 79 -22.07 -5.24 -9.62
N SER A 80 -22.02 -6.57 -9.66
CA SER A 80 -22.23 -7.41 -10.86
C SER A 80 -23.38 -7.03 -11.78
N HIS A 81 -24.48 -6.53 -11.21
CA HIS A 81 -25.67 -6.06 -11.93
C HIS A 81 -26.07 -4.69 -11.38
N GLY A 82 -25.10 -3.82 -11.12
CA GLY A 82 -25.28 -2.58 -10.37
C GLY A 82 -25.64 -2.81 -8.88
N PRO A 83 -25.76 -1.73 -8.08
CA PRO A 83 -25.53 -0.33 -8.46
C PRO A 83 -24.04 -0.04 -8.71
N LEU A 84 -23.75 1.06 -9.42
CA LEU A 84 -22.43 1.70 -9.46
C LEU A 84 -22.43 2.85 -8.47
N VAL A 85 -21.45 2.83 -7.58
CA VAL A 85 -21.29 3.79 -6.49
C VAL A 85 -19.99 4.54 -6.69
N MET A 86 -20.05 5.86 -6.60
CA MET A 86 -18.92 6.77 -6.63
C MET A 86 -18.62 7.29 -5.23
N TYR A 87 -17.34 7.33 -4.89
CA TYR A 87 -16.76 7.76 -3.64
C TYR A 87 -15.80 8.90 -3.92
N ARG A 88 -16.11 10.09 -3.39
CA ARG A 88 -15.35 11.32 -3.66
C ARG A 88 -14.77 11.93 -2.39
N SER A 89 -13.80 12.82 -2.56
CA SER A 89 -13.13 13.54 -1.47
C SER A 89 -12.53 12.60 -0.41
N GLY A 90 -11.74 11.61 -0.85
CA GLY A 90 -11.19 10.55 0.02
C GLY A 90 -12.29 9.68 0.64
N GLY A 91 -13.35 9.40 -0.12
CA GLY A 91 -14.46 8.55 0.30
C GLY A 91 -15.47 9.16 1.27
N LYS A 92 -15.41 10.47 1.53
CA LYS A 92 -16.37 11.17 2.41
C LYS A 92 -17.75 11.34 1.79
N VAL A 93 -17.83 11.37 0.46
CA VAL A 93 -19.08 11.53 -0.28
C VAL A 93 -19.36 10.27 -1.07
N LYS A 94 -20.49 9.60 -0.79
CA LYS A 94 -20.95 8.38 -1.46
C LYS A 94 -22.21 8.67 -2.28
N THR A 95 -22.18 8.39 -3.58
CA THR A 95 -23.30 8.62 -4.50
C THR A 95 -23.55 7.41 -5.40
N VAL A 96 -24.81 7.06 -5.63
CA VAL A 96 -25.17 6.03 -6.61
C VAL A 96 -25.35 6.72 -7.96
N ILE A 97 -24.48 6.40 -8.92
CA ILE A 97 -24.48 7.01 -10.26
C ILE A 97 -25.00 6.07 -11.36
N GLY A 98 -25.02 4.75 -11.10
CA GLY A 98 -25.57 3.76 -12.02
C GLY A 98 -26.64 2.87 -11.37
N SER A 99 -27.71 2.61 -12.13
CA SER A 99 -28.88 1.86 -11.64
C SER A 99 -28.66 0.34 -11.58
N ARG A 100 -29.39 -0.34 -10.69
CA ARG A 100 -29.41 -1.82 -10.64
C ARG A 100 -30.01 -2.42 -11.91
N ASN A 101 -29.45 -3.53 -12.35
CA ASN A 101 -29.81 -4.34 -13.52
C ASN A 101 -29.73 -3.60 -14.87
N ALA A 102 -29.07 -2.44 -14.90
CA ALA A 102 -28.91 -1.66 -16.12
C ALA A 102 -27.78 -2.18 -17.01
N TYR A 103 -26.77 -2.80 -16.40
CA TYR A 103 -25.57 -3.32 -17.05
C TYR A 103 -24.99 -4.48 -16.23
N TYR A 104 -24.06 -5.22 -16.84
CA TYR A 104 -23.38 -6.36 -16.23
C TYR A 104 -21.89 -6.04 -16.13
N THR A 105 -21.32 -6.13 -14.92
CA THR A 105 -19.93 -5.71 -14.64
C THR A 105 -19.02 -6.87 -14.28
N GLN A 106 -19.35 -8.11 -14.71
CA GLN A 106 -18.30 -9.15 -14.74
C GLN A 106 -17.17 -8.70 -15.68
N SER A 107 -17.55 -7.85 -16.63
CA SER A 107 -16.75 -6.91 -17.38
C SER A 107 -15.93 -6.00 -16.47
N GLY A 108 -14.61 -6.03 -16.66
CA GLY A 108 -13.74 -4.89 -16.41
C GLY A 108 -14.34 -3.61 -16.98
N ILE A 109 -13.84 -2.51 -16.46
CA ILE A 109 -14.33 -1.17 -16.73
C ILE A 109 -13.19 -0.40 -17.37
N ALA A 110 -13.52 0.44 -18.34
CA ALA A 110 -12.58 1.38 -18.91
C ALA A 110 -13.13 2.80 -18.78
N LEU A 111 -12.23 3.75 -18.66
CA LEU A 111 -12.52 5.18 -18.51
C LEU A 111 -12.00 5.94 -19.71
N GLY A 112 -12.80 6.84 -20.26
CA GLY A 112 -12.40 7.67 -21.40
C GLY A 112 -13.53 8.61 -21.82
N ASP A 113 -13.18 9.67 -22.53
CA ASP A 113 -14.15 10.61 -23.11
C ASP A 113 -14.73 9.99 -24.39
N ILE A 114 -15.95 9.45 -24.32
CA ILE A 114 -16.55 8.66 -25.40
C ILE A 114 -17.29 9.57 -26.39
N ASP A 115 -17.83 10.69 -25.94
CA ASP A 115 -18.58 11.63 -26.78
C ASP A 115 -17.83 12.93 -27.14
N ASN A 116 -16.56 13.01 -26.75
CA ASN A 116 -15.62 14.12 -26.99
C ASN A 116 -16.08 15.44 -26.36
N ASP A 117 -16.73 15.38 -25.20
CA ASP A 117 -17.16 16.57 -24.47
C ASP A 117 -16.13 17.10 -23.45
N GLY A 118 -15.04 16.35 -23.27
CA GLY A 118 -13.91 16.67 -22.40
C GLY A 118 -14.02 16.10 -20.98
N ASP A 119 -15.10 15.40 -20.65
CA ASP A 119 -15.30 14.76 -19.35
C ASP A 119 -15.14 13.22 -19.46
N VAL A 120 -14.71 12.58 -18.36
CA VAL A 120 -14.42 11.13 -18.36
C VAL A 120 -15.72 10.34 -18.21
N ASP A 121 -16.03 9.52 -19.20
CA ASP A 121 -17.13 8.55 -19.19
C ASP A 121 -16.69 7.17 -18.70
N ILE A 122 -17.69 6.31 -18.51
CA ILE A 122 -17.49 4.96 -17.99
C ILE A 122 -18.04 3.92 -18.97
N VAL A 123 -17.19 2.98 -19.41
CA VAL A 123 -17.56 1.92 -20.35
C VAL A 123 -17.67 0.57 -19.64
N PHE A 124 -18.79 -0.13 -19.89
CA PHE A 124 -19.06 -1.50 -19.45
C PHE A 124 -19.40 -2.39 -20.65
N GLY A 125 -18.39 -2.87 -21.33
CA GLY A 125 -18.58 -3.76 -22.47
C GLY A 125 -19.33 -3.08 -23.63
N ASP A 126 -20.61 -3.41 -23.81
CA ASP A 126 -21.47 -2.90 -24.89
C ASP A 126 -22.41 -1.77 -24.48
N VAL A 127 -22.17 -1.16 -23.32
CA VAL A 127 -22.83 0.06 -22.86
C VAL A 127 -21.83 1.03 -22.24
N TRP A 128 -22.17 2.31 -22.20
CA TRP A 128 -21.41 3.32 -21.47
C TRP A 128 -22.33 4.26 -20.69
N LEU A 129 -21.81 4.85 -19.63
CA LEU A 129 -22.47 5.87 -18.81
C LEU A 129 -21.82 7.22 -19.10
N GLU A 130 -22.64 8.17 -19.56
CA GLU A 130 -22.25 9.55 -19.85
C GLU A 130 -22.08 10.35 -18.57
N ASN A 131 -20.91 10.95 -18.41
CA ASN A 131 -20.65 11.91 -17.36
C ASN A 131 -21.52 13.15 -17.59
N PRO A 132 -22.40 13.53 -16.64
CA PRO A 132 -23.33 14.63 -16.87
C PRO A 132 -22.66 16.01 -16.90
N ARG A 133 -21.34 16.11 -16.75
CA ARG A 133 -20.61 17.38 -16.79
C ARG A 133 -20.58 17.98 -18.21
N PRO A 134 -20.19 19.26 -18.30
CA PRO A 134 -20.18 20.27 -17.23
C PRO A 134 -21.60 20.76 -16.87
N LYS A 135 -22.66 20.25 -17.53
CA LYS A 135 -24.01 20.85 -17.51
C LYS A 135 -24.94 20.27 -16.44
N GLY A 136 -24.62 19.11 -15.91
CA GLY A 136 -25.46 18.31 -15.03
C GLY A 136 -24.83 18.04 -13.67
N ASN A 137 -25.53 17.24 -12.88
CA ASN A 137 -25.12 16.92 -11.51
C ASN A 137 -24.46 15.54 -11.49
N VAL A 138 -23.15 15.50 -11.27
CA VAL A 138 -22.36 14.28 -11.11
C VAL A 138 -22.86 13.33 -10.01
N SER A 139 -23.63 13.85 -9.05
CA SER A 139 -24.24 13.05 -7.97
C SER A 139 -25.57 12.39 -8.35
N ALA A 140 -26.08 12.66 -9.56
CA ALA A 140 -27.30 12.05 -10.09
C ALA A 140 -27.00 10.72 -10.78
N LEU A 141 -28.05 10.05 -11.25
CA LEU A 141 -27.89 8.91 -12.15
C LEU A 141 -27.40 9.39 -13.51
N TRP A 142 -26.36 8.73 -14.03
CA TRP A 142 -25.76 9.02 -15.32
C TRP A 142 -26.58 8.39 -16.45
N SER A 143 -26.52 9.00 -17.63
CA SER A 143 -27.26 8.51 -18.80
C SER A 143 -26.58 7.26 -19.34
N LEU A 144 -27.34 6.17 -19.49
CA LEU A 144 -26.83 4.93 -20.07
C LEU A 144 -27.09 4.90 -21.57
N HIS A 145 -26.04 4.67 -22.34
CA HIS A 145 -26.08 4.51 -23.79
C HIS A 145 -25.72 3.09 -24.19
N SER A 146 -26.40 2.57 -25.19
CA SER A 146 -26.14 1.24 -25.75
C SER A 146 -25.30 1.37 -27.01
N ILE A 147 -24.24 0.57 -27.09
CA ILE A 147 -23.31 0.53 -28.21
C ILE A 147 -23.74 -0.55 -29.22
N GLY A 148 -24.31 -1.66 -28.74
CA GLY A 148 -24.77 -2.77 -29.57
C GLY A 148 -24.75 -4.09 -28.83
N ALA A 149 -24.63 -5.21 -29.53
CA ALA A 149 -24.41 -6.52 -28.93
C ALA A 149 -22.96 -6.94 -29.18
N ALA A 150 -22.14 -6.97 -28.12
CA ALA A 150 -20.77 -7.48 -28.22
C ALA A 150 -20.74 -9.02 -28.27
N ALA A 151 -19.74 -9.58 -28.97
CA ALA A 151 -19.55 -11.03 -29.02
C ALA A 151 -18.95 -11.61 -27.73
N THR A 152 -18.27 -10.78 -26.94
CA THR A 152 -17.59 -11.13 -25.69
C THR A 152 -17.68 -9.98 -24.69
N ASN A 153 -17.70 -10.26 -23.38
CA ASN A 153 -17.74 -9.21 -22.36
C ASN A 153 -17.07 -9.66 -21.04
N HIS A 154 -15.78 -9.37 -20.85
CA HIS A 154 -15.02 -9.64 -19.61
C HIS A 154 -13.91 -8.62 -19.33
N ASN A 155 -12.94 -8.39 -20.23
CA ASN A 155 -12.01 -7.26 -20.08
C ASN A 155 -12.32 -6.20 -21.13
N VAL A 156 -12.14 -4.93 -20.79
CA VAL A 156 -12.49 -3.78 -21.62
C VAL A 156 -11.32 -2.81 -21.58
N GLU A 157 -10.85 -2.40 -22.75
CA GLU A 157 -9.81 -1.39 -22.94
C GLU A 157 -10.29 -0.35 -23.95
N LEU A 158 -9.76 0.87 -23.87
CA LEU A 158 -10.05 1.95 -24.82
C LEU A 158 -8.78 2.41 -25.52
N ALA A 159 -8.86 2.61 -26.83
CA ALA A 159 -7.81 3.24 -27.62
C ALA A 159 -8.37 3.75 -28.94
N ASP A 160 -7.82 4.83 -29.46
CA ASP A 160 -8.06 5.24 -30.85
C ASP A 160 -7.20 4.35 -31.77
N LEU A 161 -7.77 3.26 -32.30
CA LEU A 161 -7.02 2.29 -33.10
C LEU A 161 -6.82 2.76 -34.54
N ASN A 162 -7.62 3.73 -35.00
CA ASN A 162 -7.61 4.19 -36.39
C ASN A 162 -7.05 5.62 -36.55
N MET A 163 -6.72 6.27 -35.44
CA MET A 163 -6.21 7.63 -35.32
C MET A 163 -7.19 8.70 -35.82
N ASP A 164 -8.51 8.50 -35.65
CA ASP A 164 -9.56 9.43 -36.06
C ASP A 164 -10.00 10.43 -34.98
N GLY A 165 -9.48 10.27 -33.76
CA GLY A 165 -9.74 11.12 -32.60
C GLY A 165 -10.81 10.58 -31.66
N ASN A 166 -11.54 9.52 -32.02
CA ASN A 166 -12.50 8.86 -31.14
C ASN A 166 -11.88 7.62 -30.49
N LEU A 167 -12.31 7.34 -29.26
CA LEU A 167 -11.92 6.10 -28.59
C LEU A 167 -12.72 4.90 -29.14
N ASP A 168 -12.00 3.86 -29.55
CA ASP A 168 -12.56 2.55 -29.87
C ASP A 168 -12.57 1.67 -28.61
N ILE A 169 -13.47 0.68 -28.59
CA ILE A 169 -13.61 -0.26 -27.48
C ILE A 169 -13.03 -1.61 -27.90
N ILE A 170 -12.10 -2.12 -27.09
CA ILE A 170 -11.51 -3.44 -27.25
C ILE A 170 -11.97 -4.32 -26.09
N MET A 171 -12.50 -5.48 -26.41
CA MET A 171 -13.06 -6.40 -25.43
C MET A 171 -12.57 -7.81 -25.60
N ARG A 172 -12.59 -8.54 -24.48
CA ARG A 172 -12.24 -9.95 -24.44
C ARG A 172 -13.22 -10.73 -23.56
N GLY A 173 -13.38 -12.03 -23.81
CA GLY A 173 -14.29 -12.89 -23.05
C GLY A 173 -13.57 -14.00 -22.28
N GLU A 174 -14.04 -14.32 -21.07
CA GLU A 174 -13.42 -15.29 -20.14
C GLU A 174 -13.40 -16.76 -20.63
N THR A 175 -14.27 -17.08 -21.59
CA THR A 175 -14.50 -18.47 -22.05
C THR A 175 -14.04 -18.73 -23.49
N SER A 176 -13.51 -17.71 -24.16
CA SER A 176 -13.07 -17.77 -25.56
C SER A 176 -11.77 -16.98 -25.74
N SER A 177 -10.99 -17.31 -26.76
CA SER A 177 -9.81 -16.53 -27.12
C SER A 177 -10.13 -15.26 -27.93
N LEU A 178 -11.38 -15.11 -28.40
CA LEU A 178 -11.87 -13.98 -29.19
C LEU A 178 -11.61 -12.62 -28.54
N VAL A 179 -11.17 -11.69 -29.37
CA VAL A 179 -11.12 -10.24 -29.10
C VAL A 179 -12.19 -9.57 -29.97
N THR A 180 -13.04 -8.75 -29.35
CA THR A 180 -14.04 -7.93 -30.04
C THR A 180 -13.55 -6.49 -30.07
N ILE A 181 -13.60 -5.85 -31.24
CA ILE A 181 -13.29 -4.44 -31.43
C ILE A 181 -14.56 -3.74 -31.88
N LEU A 182 -14.92 -2.64 -31.24
CA LEU A 182 -15.99 -1.74 -31.66
C LEU A 182 -15.37 -0.40 -32.00
N VAL A 183 -15.34 -0.07 -33.28
CA VAL A 183 -14.77 1.17 -33.80
C VAL A 183 -15.82 2.28 -33.73
N HIS A 184 -15.49 3.41 -33.11
CA HIS A 184 -16.38 4.57 -32.98
C HIS A 184 -16.15 5.56 -34.10
N ASP A 185 -17.08 5.64 -35.05
CA ASP A 185 -16.91 6.59 -36.14
C ASP A 185 -17.28 8.04 -35.76
N PRO A 186 -16.73 9.06 -36.44
CA PRO A 186 -17.04 10.47 -36.18
C PRO A 186 -18.51 10.88 -36.41
N SER A 187 -19.35 9.99 -36.94
CA SER A 187 -20.79 10.20 -37.07
C SER A 187 -21.61 9.59 -35.92
N GLY A 188 -20.95 8.98 -34.93
CA GLY A 188 -21.56 8.40 -33.74
C GLY A 188 -22.03 6.95 -33.92
N PHE A 189 -21.62 6.26 -35.00
CA PHE A 189 -21.94 4.84 -35.19
C PHE A 189 -20.78 3.94 -34.79
N TRP A 190 -21.15 2.75 -34.34
CA TRP A 190 -20.22 1.71 -33.91
C TRP A 190 -20.15 0.58 -34.94
N SER A 191 -18.94 0.22 -35.32
CA SER A 191 -18.67 -0.88 -36.26
C SER A 191 -17.85 -1.98 -35.59
N MET A 192 -18.31 -3.24 -35.70
CA MET A 192 -17.67 -4.37 -35.01
C MET A 192 -16.71 -5.14 -35.89
N LYS A 193 -15.59 -5.57 -35.31
CA LYS A 193 -14.70 -6.63 -35.81
C LYS A 193 -14.37 -7.62 -34.70
N THR A 194 -14.17 -8.88 -35.06
CA THR A 194 -13.64 -9.89 -34.13
C THR A 194 -12.30 -10.43 -34.63
N LEU A 195 -11.38 -10.67 -33.71
CA LEU A 195 -10.08 -11.30 -33.94
C LEU A 195 -10.01 -12.60 -33.12
N GLU A 196 -9.36 -13.63 -33.65
CA GLU A 196 -9.24 -14.95 -33.01
C GLU A 196 -7.76 -15.34 -32.88
N PRO A 197 -7.06 -14.87 -31.82
CA PRO A 197 -5.66 -15.20 -31.58
C PRO A 197 -5.43 -16.68 -31.21
N GLY A 198 -6.48 -17.42 -30.81
CA GLY A 198 -6.37 -18.83 -30.42
C GLY A 198 -5.67 -19.10 -29.07
N VAL A 199 -5.26 -18.06 -28.35
CA VAL A 199 -4.57 -18.14 -27.04
C VAL A 199 -5.15 -17.13 -26.04
N GLY A 200 -4.91 -17.38 -24.75
CA GLY A 200 -5.40 -16.55 -23.64
C GLY A 200 -6.91 -16.66 -23.38
N ARG A 201 -7.38 -16.23 -22.21
CA ARG A 201 -8.82 -16.11 -21.84
C ARG A 201 -9.22 -14.86 -21.03
N ASN A 202 -8.30 -14.26 -20.27
CA ASN A 202 -8.61 -13.02 -19.53
C ASN A 202 -7.84 -11.81 -20.10
N GLY A 203 -6.57 -11.64 -19.71
CA GLY A 203 -5.75 -10.44 -19.94
C GLY A 203 -5.87 -9.80 -21.33
N LEU A 204 -5.95 -8.47 -21.31
CA LEU A 204 -6.05 -7.59 -22.46
C LEU A 204 -5.30 -6.31 -22.11
N ALA A 205 -4.48 -5.81 -23.03
CA ALA A 205 -3.86 -4.48 -22.95
C ALA A 205 -3.74 -3.91 -24.36
N VAL A 206 -3.60 -2.58 -24.48
CA VAL A 206 -3.46 -1.90 -25.78
C VAL A 206 -2.30 -0.90 -25.73
N LYS A 207 -1.35 -1.03 -26.65
CA LYS A 207 -0.16 -0.17 -26.74
C LYS A 207 0.51 -0.32 -28.10
N ASP A 208 1.12 0.75 -28.62
CA ASP A 208 2.00 0.63 -29.79
C ASP A 208 3.29 -0.10 -29.38
N LEU A 209 3.39 -1.39 -29.75
CA LEU A 209 4.56 -2.22 -29.40
C LEU A 209 5.68 -2.11 -30.43
N ASN A 210 5.39 -1.57 -31.60
CA ASN A 210 6.28 -1.66 -32.75
C ASN A 210 6.79 -0.29 -33.24
N GLY A 211 6.30 0.80 -32.65
CA GLY A 211 6.72 2.16 -32.89
C GLY A 211 6.15 2.78 -34.16
N ASP A 212 5.05 2.24 -34.70
CA ASP A 212 4.40 2.77 -35.91
C ASP A 212 3.26 3.75 -35.64
N THR A 213 3.07 4.16 -34.38
CA THR A 213 2.04 5.06 -33.86
C THR A 213 0.66 4.44 -33.69
N PHE A 214 0.35 3.30 -34.32
CA PHE A 214 -0.95 2.68 -34.20
C PHE A 214 -0.97 1.70 -33.02
N PRO A 215 -1.88 1.84 -32.04
CA PRO A 215 -1.91 0.95 -30.90
C PRO A 215 -2.20 -0.51 -31.33
N ASP A 216 -1.36 -1.43 -30.84
CA ASP A 216 -1.50 -2.87 -31.03
C ASP A 216 -2.31 -3.47 -29.86
N ILE A 217 -2.92 -4.64 -30.08
CA ILE A 217 -3.68 -5.35 -29.06
C ILE A 217 -2.84 -6.48 -28.48
N ILE A 218 -2.77 -6.56 -27.15
CA ILE A 218 -1.93 -7.50 -26.41
C ILE A 218 -2.82 -8.48 -25.66
N VAL A 219 -2.53 -9.77 -25.80
CA VAL A 219 -3.16 -10.86 -25.04
C VAL A 219 -2.07 -11.80 -24.54
N PRO A 220 -2.36 -12.77 -23.63
CA PRO A 220 -1.30 -13.59 -23.06
C PRO A 220 -0.51 -14.36 -24.13
N GLY A 221 0.79 -14.06 -24.24
CA GLY A 221 1.76 -14.71 -25.12
C GLY A 221 1.82 -14.21 -26.58
N VAL A 222 0.84 -13.43 -27.05
CA VAL A 222 0.85 -12.86 -28.41
C VAL A 222 0.36 -11.41 -28.45
N TRP A 223 0.83 -10.65 -29.41
CA TRP A 223 0.26 -9.35 -29.76
C TRP A 223 -0.25 -9.35 -31.20
N LEU A 224 -1.25 -8.51 -31.45
CA LEU A 224 -1.95 -8.36 -32.71
C LEU A 224 -1.57 -7.00 -33.31
N GLU A 225 -0.83 -7.03 -34.42
CA GLU A 225 -0.35 -5.85 -35.14
C GLU A 225 -1.52 -5.12 -35.80
N ASN A 226 -1.68 -3.85 -35.43
CA ASN A 226 -2.66 -2.97 -36.04
C ASN A 226 -2.31 -2.75 -37.53
N PRO A 227 -3.26 -2.90 -38.47
CA PRO A 227 -3.00 -2.72 -39.90
C PRO A 227 -2.94 -1.24 -40.31
N HIS A 228 -2.17 -0.44 -39.59
CA HIS A 228 -1.99 1.01 -39.76
C HIS A 228 -3.34 1.75 -39.86
N GLY A 229 -4.22 1.52 -38.88
CA GLY A 229 -5.53 2.16 -38.75
C GLY A 229 -6.62 1.59 -39.65
N ASN A 230 -6.31 0.63 -40.53
CA ASN A 230 -7.32 -0.04 -41.36
C ASN A 230 -8.05 -1.16 -40.60
N VAL A 231 -8.45 -0.89 -39.36
CA VAL A 231 -8.91 -1.83 -38.33
C VAL A 231 -9.95 -2.80 -38.89
N LEU A 232 -11.00 -2.29 -39.53
CA LEU A 232 -12.13 -3.08 -40.00
C LEU A 232 -11.83 -3.90 -41.26
N THR A 233 -11.00 -3.38 -42.17
CA THR A 233 -10.92 -3.87 -43.57
C THR A 233 -9.70 -4.73 -43.87
N LYS A 234 -8.65 -4.68 -43.03
CA LYS A 234 -7.39 -5.41 -43.23
C LYS A 234 -7.20 -6.51 -42.19
N GLU A 235 -6.38 -7.49 -42.56
CA GLU A 235 -5.99 -8.57 -41.64
C GLU A 235 -5.00 -8.04 -40.60
N TRP A 236 -5.21 -8.46 -39.35
CA TRP A 236 -4.28 -8.23 -38.25
C TRP A 236 -3.25 -9.36 -38.22
N LYS A 237 -1.97 -9.03 -38.07
CA LYS A 237 -0.93 -10.06 -37.95
C LYS A 237 -0.73 -10.41 -36.48
N THR A 238 -0.57 -11.70 -36.19
CA THR A 238 -0.29 -12.17 -34.83
C THR A 238 1.18 -12.48 -34.68
N HIS A 239 1.79 -11.97 -33.60
CA HIS A 239 3.19 -12.19 -33.26
C HIS A 239 3.28 -12.77 -31.86
N SER A 240 4.04 -13.86 -31.70
CA SER A 240 4.29 -14.44 -30.38
C SER A 240 5.47 -13.76 -29.71
N PHE A 241 5.33 -13.44 -28.43
CA PHE A 241 6.42 -12.96 -27.59
C PHE A 241 6.76 -13.93 -26.46
N GLY A 242 5.86 -14.84 -26.10
CA GLY A 242 6.10 -15.85 -25.09
C GLY A 242 4.98 -16.87 -24.97
N SER A 243 5.16 -17.86 -24.10
CA SER A 243 4.11 -18.80 -23.71
C SER A 243 3.70 -18.51 -22.28
N TRP A 244 2.42 -18.36 -22.01
CA TRP A 244 1.91 -18.06 -20.68
C TRP A 244 0.61 -18.82 -20.36
N ASN A 245 0.19 -18.75 -19.10
CA ASN A 245 -1.11 -19.28 -18.68
C ASN A 245 -2.25 -18.62 -19.47
N GLU A 246 -3.29 -19.39 -19.80
CA GLU A 246 -4.45 -18.85 -20.52
C GLU A 246 -5.20 -17.78 -19.68
N TYR A 247 -5.22 -17.91 -18.36
CA TYR A 247 -5.77 -16.94 -17.42
C TYR A 247 -4.64 -16.10 -16.82
N ALA A 248 -4.45 -14.91 -17.40
CA ALA A 248 -3.46 -13.94 -16.95
C ALA A 248 -4.12 -12.58 -16.71
N ALA A 249 -3.59 -11.81 -15.77
CA ALA A 249 -3.66 -10.35 -15.82
C ALA A 249 -2.44 -9.85 -16.59
N ILE A 250 -2.59 -8.74 -17.30
CA ILE A 250 -1.57 -8.14 -18.16
C ILE A 250 -1.56 -6.65 -17.89
N ASP A 251 -0.37 -6.07 -17.87
CA ASP A 251 -0.18 -4.63 -18.03
C ASP A 251 1.07 -4.36 -18.89
N THR A 252 1.22 -3.14 -19.39
CA THR A 252 2.31 -2.75 -20.29
C THR A 252 2.88 -1.36 -19.98
N GLY A 253 4.19 -1.25 -20.02
CA GLY A 253 4.94 -0.04 -19.71
C GLY A 253 6.42 -0.23 -20.02
N ASP A 254 7.18 0.86 -20.11
CA ASP A 254 8.63 0.81 -20.32
C ASP A 254 9.33 0.45 -19.00
N ILE A 255 9.35 -0.83 -18.66
CA ILE A 255 9.84 -1.35 -17.37
C ILE A 255 11.35 -1.16 -17.28
N ASP A 256 12.04 -1.38 -18.40
CA ASP A 256 13.49 -1.31 -18.47
C ASP A 256 14.06 0.04 -18.95
N GLY A 257 13.20 1.01 -19.26
CA GLY A 257 13.54 2.39 -19.59
C GLY A 257 14.28 2.55 -20.92
N ASP A 258 14.07 1.63 -21.87
CA ASP A 258 14.69 1.66 -23.19
C ASP A 258 13.85 2.37 -24.27
N GLY A 259 12.70 2.93 -23.86
CA GLY A 259 11.77 3.68 -24.70
C GLY A 259 10.80 2.80 -25.46
N ARG A 260 10.81 1.48 -25.27
CA ARG A 260 9.81 0.56 -25.80
C ARG A 260 8.95 0.00 -24.66
N PRO A 261 7.64 -0.13 -24.86
CA PRO A 261 6.79 -0.78 -23.88
C PRO A 261 7.10 -2.28 -23.79
N ASP A 262 7.33 -2.73 -22.57
CA ASP A 262 7.41 -4.12 -22.14
C ASP A 262 6.04 -4.63 -21.68
N ILE A 263 5.94 -5.92 -21.41
CA ILE A 263 4.69 -6.58 -20.96
C ILE A 263 4.92 -7.30 -19.64
N VAL A 264 4.16 -6.99 -18.60
CA VAL A 264 4.13 -7.77 -17.35
C VAL A 264 2.90 -8.66 -17.31
N MET A 265 3.05 -9.90 -16.81
CA MET A 265 1.97 -10.87 -16.69
C MET A 265 2.00 -11.59 -15.34
N SER A 266 0.80 -11.88 -14.83
CA SER A 266 0.57 -12.74 -13.67
C SER A 266 -0.26 -13.96 -14.05
N VAL A 267 -0.43 -14.91 -13.13
CA VAL A 267 -1.42 -15.99 -13.25
C VAL A 267 -2.66 -15.63 -12.44
N SER A 268 -3.82 -15.56 -13.09
CA SER A 268 -4.99 -14.85 -12.53
C SER A 268 -6.03 -15.79 -11.92
N GLU A 269 -6.08 -17.08 -12.27
CA GLU A 269 -7.06 -18.05 -11.74
C GLU A 269 -6.45 -19.20 -10.93
N GLN A 270 -5.13 -19.16 -10.75
CA GLN A 270 -4.33 -20.20 -10.11
C GLN A 270 -3.11 -19.57 -9.43
N ALA A 271 -2.43 -20.37 -8.60
CA ALA A 271 -1.11 -20.02 -8.08
C ALA A 271 -0.06 -20.05 -9.20
N GLY A 272 0.72 -18.98 -9.31
CA GLY A 272 1.79 -18.89 -10.29
C GLY A 272 2.81 -17.81 -9.97
N LYS A 273 3.71 -17.59 -10.94
CA LYS A 273 4.73 -16.55 -10.91
C LYS A 273 4.22 -15.23 -11.51
N ILE A 274 4.97 -14.17 -11.29
CA ILE A 274 4.84 -12.89 -12.00
C ILE A 274 6.12 -12.69 -12.81
N SER A 275 6.00 -12.32 -14.07
CA SER A 275 7.16 -12.08 -14.94
C SER A 275 6.86 -10.99 -15.95
N TRP A 276 7.90 -10.31 -16.41
CA TRP A 276 7.81 -9.37 -17.51
C TRP A 276 8.65 -9.83 -18.71
N PHE A 277 8.27 -9.37 -19.89
CA PHE A 277 8.84 -9.76 -21.16
C PHE A 277 9.38 -8.53 -21.87
N LYS A 278 10.69 -8.53 -22.13
CA LYS A 278 11.39 -7.40 -22.71
C LYS A 278 11.08 -7.23 -24.19
N ASN A 279 10.61 -6.05 -24.59
CA ASN A 279 10.43 -5.70 -25.98
C ASN A 279 11.77 -5.32 -26.63
N SER A 280 12.38 -6.30 -27.31
CA SER A 280 13.63 -6.11 -28.06
C SER A 280 13.47 -5.30 -29.36
N GLY A 281 12.24 -4.96 -29.76
CA GLY A 281 11.93 -4.39 -31.08
C GLY A 281 11.97 -5.40 -32.24
N ASP A 282 12.33 -6.66 -31.98
CA ASP A 282 12.28 -7.72 -32.97
C ASP A 282 10.88 -8.36 -33.03
N ARG A 283 10.25 -8.23 -34.19
CA ARG A 283 8.93 -8.78 -34.52
C ARG A 283 8.93 -10.31 -34.69
N THR A 284 10.09 -10.98 -34.65
CA THR A 284 10.22 -12.42 -34.99
C THR A 284 10.75 -13.30 -33.86
N SER A 285 11.09 -12.72 -32.70
CA SER A 285 11.75 -13.41 -31.59
C SER A 285 10.82 -13.71 -30.41
N HIS A 286 11.16 -14.77 -29.66
CA HIS A 286 10.67 -14.90 -28.28
C HIS A 286 11.31 -13.78 -27.46
N TRP A 287 10.50 -13.02 -26.74
CA TRP A 287 11.00 -11.94 -25.88
C TRP A 287 11.68 -12.53 -24.65
N GLU A 288 12.69 -11.84 -24.15
CA GLU A 288 13.41 -12.27 -22.95
C GLU A 288 12.49 -12.15 -21.74
N GLU A 289 12.32 -13.26 -21.02
CA GLU A 289 11.52 -13.31 -19.79
C GLU A 289 12.38 -12.95 -18.58
N HIS A 290 11.86 -12.05 -17.75
CA HIS A 290 12.44 -11.65 -16.48
C HIS A 290 11.44 -11.88 -15.35
N VAL A 291 11.84 -12.65 -14.34
CA VAL A 291 10.95 -12.99 -13.22
C VAL A 291 10.90 -11.86 -12.20
N VAL A 292 9.68 -11.49 -11.79
CA VAL A 292 9.39 -10.54 -10.70
C VAL A 292 9.26 -11.28 -9.37
N ASP A 293 8.42 -12.32 -9.33
CA ASP A 293 8.26 -13.24 -8.20
C ASP A 293 8.07 -14.66 -8.75
N GLU A 294 8.88 -15.62 -8.31
CA GLU A 294 8.76 -17.04 -8.67
C GLU A 294 7.47 -17.68 -8.12
N GLY A 295 6.79 -16.99 -7.19
CA GLY A 295 5.52 -17.39 -6.60
C GLY A 295 5.66 -18.37 -5.42
N PRO A 296 4.54 -19.00 -5.01
CA PRO A 296 3.21 -18.83 -5.59
C PRO A 296 2.57 -17.50 -5.18
N VAL A 297 2.14 -16.73 -6.18
CA VAL A 297 1.13 -15.67 -6.05
C VAL A 297 -0.18 -16.26 -6.54
N ASP A 298 -1.18 -16.35 -5.67
CA ASP A 298 -2.44 -17.04 -5.95
C ASP A 298 -3.51 -16.11 -6.51
N SER A 299 -3.86 -16.35 -7.77
CA SER A 299 -4.99 -15.73 -8.44
C SER A 299 -4.87 -14.20 -8.45
N ALA A 300 -3.73 -13.74 -8.98
CA ALA A 300 -3.42 -12.32 -9.13
C ALA A 300 -4.27 -11.70 -10.26
N HIS A 301 -5.44 -11.17 -9.90
CA HIS A 301 -6.42 -10.69 -10.88
C HIS A 301 -6.25 -9.22 -11.27
N ALA A 302 -5.62 -8.42 -10.40
CA ALA A 302 -5.12 -7.09 -10.71
C ALA A 302 -3.61 -7.14 -10.95
N LEU A 303 -3.14 -6.35 -11.91
CA LEU A 303 -1.74 -6.15 -12.19
C LEU A 303 -1.59 -4.73 -12.72
N HIS A 304 -0.81 -3.88 -12.04
CA HIS A 304 -0.59 -2.50 -12.43
C HIS A 304 0.91 -2.18 -12.42
N LEU A 305 1.38 -1.49 -13.45
CA LEU A 305 2.71 -0.90 -13.58
C LEU A 305 2.64 0.59 -13.25
N VAL A 306 3.22 0.97 -12.13
CA VAL A 306 3.09 2.33 -11.59
C VAL A 306 4.22 2.60 -10.63
N ASP A 307 4.78 3.80 -10.66
CA ASP A 307 5.83 4.23 -9.73
C ASP A 307 5.20 4.48 -8.36
N MET A 308 5.44 3.56 -7.43
CA MET A 308 4.80 3.57 -6.12
C MET A 308 5.73 4.00 -4.98
N ASP A 309 7.03 4.21 -5.24
CA ASP A 309 7.98 4.82 -4.28
C ASP A 309 8.58 6.16 -4.75
N GLY A 310 8.18 6.65 -5.93
CA GLY A 310 8.56 7.95 -6.46
C GLY A 310 9.98 7.99 -7.01
N ASP A 311 10.61 6.84 -7.25
CA ASP A 311 11.99 6.76 -7.73
C ASP A 311 12.11 6.90 -9.27
N GLY A 312 10.98 6.99 -9.96
CA GLY A 312 10.86 7.13 -11.41
C GLY A 312 10.92 5.80 -12.17
N LEU A 313 10.97 4.66 -11.49
CA LEU A 313 10.86 3.33 -12.08
C LEU A 313 9.44 2.80 -11.92
N LEU A 314 8.99 1.97 -12.86
CA LEU A 314 7.70 1.30 -12.74
C LEU A 314 7.81 0.14 -11.75
N ASP A 315 6.91 0.11 -10.77
CA ASP A 315 6.72 -0.98 -9.82
C ASP A 315 5.54 -1.86 -10.22
N VAL A 316 5.40 -3.02 -9.59
CA VAL A 316 4.26 -3.92 -9.81
C VAL A 316 3.34 -3.95 -8.60
N VAL A 317 2.06 -3.63 -8.79
CA VAL A 317 1.00 -3.77 -7.78
C VAL A 317 0.06 -4.92 -8.15
N THR A 318 -0.23 -5.82 -7.22
CA THR A 318 -1.15 -6.95 -7.42
C THR A 318 -1.83 -7.37 -6.13
N SER A 319 -2.95 -8.09 -6.24
CA SER A 319 -3.65 -8.66 -5.08
C SER A 319 -4.04 -10.12 -5.30
N GLU A 320 -3.93 -10.92 -4.25
CA GLU A 320 -4.45 -12.28 -4.20
C GLU A 320 -5.87 -12.26 -3.63
N PHE A 321 -6.85 -12.75 -4.39
CA PHE A 321 -8.24 -12.83 -3.91
C PHE A 321 -8.63 -14.23 -3.41
N ARG A 322 -7.72 -15.20 -3.49
CA ARG A 322 -7.93 -16.58 -3.05
C ARG A 322 -7.05 -16.93 -1.85
N VAL A 323 -6.13 -17.89 -1.98
CA VAL A 323 -5.26 -18.31 -0.87
C VAL A 323 -4.20 -17.22 -0.65
N GLY A 324 -3.84 -16.97 0.61
CA GLY A 324 -2.87 -15.92 0.97
C GLY A 324 -3.52 -14.56 1.20
N GLY A 325 -4.40 -14.13 0.30
CA GLY A 325 -5.19 -12.90 0.47
C GLY A 325 -4.37 -11.61 0.46
N ARG A 326 -3.11 -11.67 0.00
CA ARG A 326 -2.13 -10.58 0.15
C ARG A 326 -2.38 -9.45 -0.85
N LEU A 327 -2.19 -8.21 -0.40
CA LEU A 327 -1.92 -7.07 -1.26
C LEU A 327 -0.39 -6.94 -1.35
N LEU A 328 0.13 -6.92 -2.58
CA LEU A 328 1.56 -7.01 -2.87
C LEU A 328 2.00 -5.82 -3.73
N VAL A 329 3.12 -5.22 -3.35
CA VAL A 329 3.83 -4.23 -4.17
C VAL A 329 5.25 -4.72 -4.36
N TYR A 330 5.77 -4.69 -5.58
CA TYR A 330 7.14 -5.06 -5.90
C TYR A 330 7.89 -3.84 -6.38
N HIS A 331 8.80 -3.34 -5.56
CA HIS A 331 9.69 -2.25 -5.93
C HIS A 331 10.77 -2.73 -6.86
N GLN A 332 10.96 -2.03 -7.95
CA GLN A 332 12.07 -2.30 -8.84
C GLN A 332 13.39 -1.77 -8.23
N ARG A 333 14.49 -2.54 -8.31
CA ARG A 333 15.82 -2.16 -7.79
C ARG A 333 16.93 -2.37 -8.83
N ASP A 334 18.09 -1.78 -8.53
CA ASP A 334 19.39 -1.99 -9.20
C ASP A 334 19.36 -1.91 -10.72
N GLN A 335 18.94 -0.77 -11.28
CA GLN A 335 18.83 -0.60 -12.73
C GLN A 335 18.03 -1.74 -13.39
N ARG A 336 16.88 -2.08 -12.79
CA ARG A 336 15.78 -2.73 -13.49
C ARG A 336 15.93 -4.24 -13.69
N ARG A 337 16.52 -4.93 -12.71
CA ARG A 337 16.76 -6.39 -12.73
C ARG A 337 16.46 -7.15 -11.45
N SER A 338 16.23 -6.46 -10.35
CA SER A 338 15.86 -7.06 -9.06
C SER A 338 14.58 -6.43 -8.54
N TRP A 339 13.82 -7.20 -7.77
CA TRP A 339 12.53 -6.79 -7.24
C TRP A 339 12.51 -7.00 -5.74
N VAL A 340 12.01 -6.01 -4.99
CA VAL A 340 11.78 -6.12 -3.55
C VAL A 340 10.29 -6.24 -3.32
N ARG A 341 9.87 -7.39 -2.80
CA ARG A 341 8.47 -7.65 -2.48
C ARG A 341 8.08 -7.05 -1.14
N HIS A 342 6.98 -6.30 -1.15
CA HIS A 342 6.30 -5.78 0.03
C HIS A 342 4.91 -6.42 0.14
N VAL A 343 4.61 -6.97 1.32
CA VAL A 343 3.23 -7.35 1.67
C VAL A 343 2.61 -6.16 2.38
N VAL A 344 1.70 -5.48 1.67
CA VAL A 344 1.07 -4.23 2.12
C VAL A 344 -0.17 -4.49 2.98
N GLY A 345 -0.81 -5.65 2.79
CA GLY A 345 -1.92 -6.10 3.60
C GLY A 345 -2.32 -7.55 3.30
N ILE A 346 -3.30 -8.06 4.04
CA ILE A 346 -3.97 -9.36 3.77
C ILE A 346 -5.51 -9.26 3.62
N PRO A 347 -6.04 -8.36 2.77
CA PRO A 347 -7.46 -8.06 2.65
C PRO A 347 -8.29 -9.00 1.75
N PHE A 348 -7.68 -9.90 0.96
CA PHE A 348 -8.37 -10.73 -0.04
C PHE A 348 -9.06 -9.93 -1.16
N LEU A 349 -8.43 -8.84 -1.60
CA LEU A 349 -9.00 -7.95 -2.63
C LEU A 349 -8.95 -8.58 -4.00
N HIS A 350 -9.99 -8.30 -4.78
CA HIS A 350 -10.10 -8.68 -6.19
C HIS A 350 -10.06 -7.44 -7.06
N ASN A 351 -9.29 -7.48 -8.15
CA ASN A 351 -9.16 -6.39 -9.11
C ASN A 351 -8.95 -5.03 -8.38
N VAL A 352 -7.86 -4.90 -7.61
CA VAL A 352 -7.48 -3.60 -7.04
C VAL A 352 -7.22 -2.59 -8.15
N VAL A 353 -7.32 -1.31 -7.82
CA VAL A 353 -7.04 -0.18 -8.72
C VAL A 353 -6.06 0.76 -8.06
N VAL A 354 -5.27 1.46 -8.88
CA VAL A 354 -4.25 2.40 -8.44
C VAL A 354 -4.55 3.79 -9.00
N GLY A 355 -4.36 4.83 -8.21
CA GLY A 355 -4.55 6.22 -8.59
C GLY A 355 -4.47 7.15 -7.39
N ASP A 356 -4.21 8.43 -7.63
CA ASP A 356 -4.16 9.47 -6.58
C ASP A 356 -5.58 9.82 -6.10
N LEU A 357 -5.96 9.39 -4.89
CA LEU A 357 -7.31 9.56 -4.33
C LEU A 357 -7.44 10.72 -3.35
N ASP A 358 -6.33 11.28 -2.89
CA ASP A 358 -6.32 12.40 -1.93
C ASP A 358 -5.71 13.70 -2.49
N GLY A 359 -5.18 13.66 -3.71
CA GLY A 359 -4.66 14.78 -4.46
C GLY A 359 -3.26 15.20 -4.03
N ASP A 360 -2.52 14.35 -3.33
CA ASP A 360 -1.16 14.64 -2.87
C ASP A 360 -0.08 14.34 -3.91
N GLY A 361 -0.45 13.65 -5.01
CA GLY A 361 0.42 13.27 -6.11
C GLY A 361 1.00 11.86 -5.99
N ASP A 362 0.83 11.20 -4.85
CA ASP A 362 1.19 9.79 -4.67
C ASP A 362 0.11 8.87 -5.23
N GLN A 363 0.55 7.69 -5.64
CA GLN A 363 -0.36 6.67 -6.16
C GLN A 363 -0.91 5.84 -5.00
N ASP A 364 -2.23 5.87 -4.80
CA ASP A 364 -2.93 5.09 -3.78
C ASP A 364 -3.48 3.78 -4.35
N ILE A 365 -3.75 2.82 -3.48
CA ILE A 365 -4.37 1.55 -3.88
C ILE A 365 -5.77 1.48 -3.27
N ALA A 366 -6.78 1.15 -4.08
CA ALA A 366 -8.12 0.88 -3.58
C ALA A 366 -8.66 -0.47 -4.03
N GLY A 367 -9.53 -1.06 -3.21
CA GLY A 367 -10.13 -2.33 -3.54
C GLY A 367 -11.28 -2.74 -2.64
N THR A 368 -11.87 -3.88 -2.98
CA THR A 368 -12.80 -4.61 -2.11
C THR A 368 -12.74 -6.10 -2.43
N ILE A 369 -13.19 -6.94 -1.51
CA ILE A 369 -13.32 -8.39 -1.71
C ILE A 369 -14.34 -8.68 -2.80
N THR A 370 -14.26 -9.86 -3.42
CA THR A 370 -15.21 -10.30 -4.46
C THR A 370 -16.17 -11.39 -3.97
N PHE A 371 -17.24 -11.62 -4.73
CA PHE A 371 -18.29 -12.62 -4.53
C PHE A 371 -19.10 -12.51 -3.22
N ASP A 372 -18.92 -11.42 -2.47
CA ASP A 372 -19.73 -11.05 -1.32
C ASP A 372 -19.83 -9.51 -1.24
N GLN A 373 -20.55 -9.02 -0.25
CA GLN A 373 -20.51 -7.64 0.17
C GLN A 373 -19.41 -7.47 1.24
N GLY A 374 -18.53 -6.48 1.09
CA GLY A 374 -17.44 -6.26 2.03
C GLY A 374 -17.09 -4.79 2.20
N ASN A 375 -15.91 -4.54 2.78
CA ASN A 375 -15.38 -3.19 2.91
C ASN A 375 -14.89 -2.69 1.56
N VAL A 376 -15.05 -1.39 1.30
CA VAL A 376 -14.25 -0.64 0.33
C VAL A 376 -13.08 -0.03 1.10
N GLU A 377 -11.88 -0.45 0.72
CA GLU A 377 -10.64 -0.16 1.43
C GLU A 377 -9.68 0.62 0.52
N VAL A 378 -8.95 1.56 1.12
CA VAL A 378 -7.95 2.42 0.48
C VAL A 378 -6.65 2.31 1.27
N TRP A 379 -5.53 2.18 0.58
CA TRP A 379 -4.17 2.27 1.10
C TRP A 379 -3.58 3.55 0.54
N GLU A 380 -3.66 4.62 1.33
CA GLU A 380 -3.12 5.95 1.01
C GLU A 380 -1.59 5.87 1.06
N ASN A 381 -0.91 6.08 -0.06
CA ASN A 381 0.53 6.23 -0.12
C ASN A 381 0.91 7.63 0.34
N ARG A 382 2.08 7.80 0.96
CA ARG A 382 2.43 9.03 1.68
C ARG A 382 3.86 9.53 1.43
N LEU A 383 4.38 9.30 0.24
CA LEU A 383 5.71 9.76 -0.20
C LEU A 383 5.77 11.29 -0.29
N THR A 384 4.83 11.98 -0.94
CA THR A 384 4.77 13.44 -1.10
C THR A 384 4.44 14.17 0.20
N THR A 385 3.75 13.52 1.14
CA THR A 385 3.65 14.03 2.51
C THR A 385 5.02 14.07 3.22
N LEU A 386 6.10 13.56 2.59
CA LEU A 386 7.50 13.74 3.01
C LEU A 386 8.12 15.06 2.52
N ASP A 387 7.67 15.63 1.40
CA ASP A 387 8.27 16.80 0.72
C ASP A 387 7.45 18.10 0.79
N GLN A 388 6.25 18.07 1.39
CA GLN A 388 5.49 19.30 1.67
C GLN A 388 6.29 20.30 2.53
N PRO A 389 6.30 21.60 2.19
CA PRO A 389 6.93 22.62 3.03
C PRO A 389 6.26 22.58 4.40
N ARG A 390 7.08 22.26 5.42
CA ARG A 390 6.86 22.35 6.86
C ARG A 390 5.42 22.75 7.23
N SER A 391 4.58 21.76 7.52
CA SER A 391 3.49 21.97 8.47
C SER A 391 4.06 22.78 9.63
N ALA A 392 3.45 23.92 9.94
CA ALA A 392 3.89 24.73 11.07
C ALA A 392 3.79 23.96 12.41
N ALA A 393 3.10 22.81 12.41
CA ALA A 393 3.00 21.93 13.53
C ALA A 393 4.34 21.20 13.78
N PRO A 394 4.80 21.14 15.04
CA PRO A 394 5.91 20.27 15.40
C PRO A 394 5.62 18.79 15.10
N ARG A 395 6.65 18.02 14.76
CA ARG A 395 6.58 16.62 14.32
C ARG A 395 7.60 15.74 15.04
N LEU A 396 7.22 14.49 15.28
CA LEU A 396 8.03 13.42 15.90
C LEU A 396 8.13 12.21 14.97
N LEU A 397 9.28 11.52 15.00
CA LEU A 397 9.46 10.24 14.33
C LEU A 397 9.55 9.13 15.37
N VAL A 398 8.69 8.11 15.29
CA VAL A 398 8.76 6.89 16.10
C VAL A 398 9.39 5.78 15.26
N PHE A 399 10.67 5.53 15.49
CA PHE A 399 11.44 4.50 14.81
C PHE A 399 11.49 3.22 15.66
N TRP A 400 11.07 2.08 15.10
CA TRP A 400 10.90 0.82 15.84
C TRP A 400 11.48 -0.41 15.14
N LYS A 401 12.43 -0.23 14.20
CA LYS A 401 13.10 -1.33 13.51
C LYS A 401 13.83 -2.26 14.48
N THR A 402 13.70 -3.57 14.28
CA THR A 402 14.42 -4.60 15.06
C THR A 402 14.95 -5.71 14.14
N ASP A 403 16.16 -6.18 14.42
CA ASP A 403 16.78 -7.32 13.72
C ASP A 403 16.88 -8.58 14.61
N ILE A 404 16.48 -8.47 15.88
CA ILE A 404 16.61 -9.54 16.89
C ILE A 404 15.24 -9.98 17.40
N ALA A 405 14.55 -9.14 18.17
CA ALA A 405 13.23 -9.46 18.69
C ALA A 405 12.26 -8.29 18.50
N PHE A 406 11.00 -8.62 18.20
CA PHE A 406 9.91 -7.66 18.16
C PHE A 406 9.20 -7.65 19.52
N HIS A 407 9.05 -6.47 20.12
CA HIS A 407 8.32 -6.31 21.38
C HIS A 407 6.83 -6.11 21.09
N GLU A 408 5.97 -6.95 21.68
CA GLU A 408 4.51 -6.91 21.45
C GLU A 408 3.85 -5.58 21.88
N SER A 409 4.54 -4.76 22.69
CA SER A 409 4.09 -3.44 23.14
C SER A 409 4.25 -2.32 22.09
N ILE A 410 5.01 -2.53 21.02
CA ILE A 410 5.28 -1.50 20.00
C ILE A 410 3.98 -0.90 19.41
N PRO A 411 2.96 -1.68 19.01
CA PRO A 411 1.71 -1.12 18.50
C PRO A 411 0.95 -0.25 19.52
N ASP A 412 0.89 -0.68 20.78
CA ASP A 412 0.25 0.08 21.86
C ASP A 412 0.99 1.39 22.16
N ALA A 413 2.33 1.33 22.16
CA ALA A 413 3.18 2.48 22.32
C ALA A 413 2.94 3.53 21.22
N ILE A 414 2.98 3.11 19.95
CA ILE A 414 2.72 3.99 18.80
C ILE A 414 1.35 4.65 18.92
N ARG A 415 0.31 3.85 19.20
CA ARG A 415 -1.06 4.34 19.38
C ARG A 415 -1.14 5.40 20.47
N VAL A 416 -0.55 5.13 21.64
CA VAL A 416 -0.59 6.04 22.80
C VAL A 416 0.22 7.31 22.55
N ILE A 417 1.41 7.22 21.95
CA ILE A 417 2.22 8.39 21.60
C ILE A 417 1.46 9.28 20.60
N ARG A 418 0.86 8.69 19.56
CA ARG A 418 0.00 9.41 18.60
C ARG A 418 -1.17 10.10 19.27
N GLU A 419 -1.88 9.40 20.15
CA GLU A 419 -3.00 9.99 20.90
C GLU A 419 -2.56 11.19 21.76
N MET A 420 -1.41 11.10 22.43
CA MET A 420 -0.87 12.20 23.26
C MET A 420 -0.41 13.39 22.41
N ALA A 421 0.24 13.13 21.28
CA ALA A 421 0.73 14.15 20.35
C ALA A 421 -0.41 14.88 19.63
N ARG A 422 -1.42 14.14 19.13
CA ARG A 422 -2.60 14.70 18.46
C ARG A 422 -3.35 15.69 19.34
N LYS A 423 -3.51 15.39 20.64
CA LYS A 423 -4.13 16.30 21.63
C LYS A 423 -3.39 17.64 21.78
N LYS A 424 -2.17 17.75 21.26
CA LYS A 424 -1.32 18.94 21.35
C LYS A 424 -0.97 19.54 19.99
N GLY A 425 -1.57 19.03 18.91
CA GLY A 425 -1.27 19.46 17.54
C GLY A 425 0.18 19.17 17.15
N ILE A 426 0.71 18.02 17.59
CA ILE A 426 2.00 17.49 17.16
C ILE A 426 1.72 16.31 16.23
N GLU A 427 2.36 16.31 15.06
CA GLU A 427 2.29 15.21 14.09
C GLU A 427 3.27 14.09 14.48
N VAL A 428 2.92 12.85 14.17
CA VAL A 428 3.74 11.67 14.52
C VAL A 428 3.75 10.68 13.37
N ASP A 429 4.94 10.53 12.79
CA ASP A 429 5.24 9.46 11.84
C ASP A 429 5.81 8.27 12.62
N ASP A 430 5.50 7.04 12.19
CA ASP A 430 6.07 5.83 12.77
C ASP A 430 6.56 4.89 11.68
N THR A 431 7.71 4.25 11.88
CA THR A 431 8.33 3.44 10.83
C THR A 431 9.34 2.42 11.37
N SER A 432 9.47 1.30 10.67
CA SER A 432 10.62 0.39 10.76
C SER A 432 11.58 0.56 9.59
N ASP A 433 11.33 1.49 8.67
CA ASP A 433 12.20 1.78 7.55
C ASP A 433 13.34 2.72 7.97
N ALA A 434 14.57 2.25 7.77
CA ALA A 434 15.76 2.99 8.12
C ALA A 434 16.05 4.15 7.13
N HIS A 435 15.42 4.18 5.95
CA HIS A 435 15.49 5.32 5.02
C HIS A 435 14.93 6.61 5.63
N MET A 436 14.05 6.48 6.63
CA MET A 436 13.56 7.63 7.39
C MET A 436 14.62 8.28 8.30
N LEU A 437 15.83 7.69 8.40
CA LEU A 437 16.99 8.25 9.08
C LEU A 437 18.04 8.81 8.11
N GLU A 438 17.60 9.41 7.00
CA GLU A 438 18.43 10.18 6.07
C GLU A 438 18.32 11.69 6.36
N ASP A 439 19.34 12.48 5.96
CA ASP A 439 19.46 13.89 6.36
C ASP A 439 18.23 14.73 6.01
N ALA A 440 17.70 14.56 4.79
CA ALA A 440 16.58 15.35 4.30
C ALA A 440 15.31 15.09 5.14
N VAL A 441 15.10 13.82 5.51
CA VAL A 441 13.96 13.36 6.29
C VAL A 441 14.09 13.79 7.75
N LEU A 442 15.28 13.60 8.35
CA LEU A 442 15.55 13.91 9.76
C LEU A 442 15.37 15.39 10.10
N ALA A 443 15.64 16.31 9.17
CA ALA A 443 15.50 17.75 9.36
C ALA A 443 14.07 18.20 9.74
N ARG A 444 13.07 17.35 9.51
CA ARG A 444 11.65 17.61 9.76
C ARG A 444 11.25 17.41 11.23
N TYR A 445 11.97 16.53 11.93
CA TYR A 445 11.56 16.03 13.24
C TYR A 445 12.26 16.76 14.38
N GLN A 446 11.50 17.15 15.40
CA GLN A 446 12.07 17.75 16.60
C GLN A 446 12.71 16.72 17.52
N ALA A 447 12.19 15.49 17.52
CA ALA A 447 12.83 14.35 18.14
C ALA A 447 12.55 13.07 17.37
N VAL A 448 13.52 12.16 17.42
CA VAL A 448 13.40 10.77 16.97
C VAL A 448 13.34 9.87 18.20
N ILE A 449 12.29 9.04 18.24
CA ILE A 449 12.00 8.10 19.31
C ILE A 449 12.40 6.72 18.84
N PHE A 450 13.46 6.16 19.43
CA PHE A 450 13.83 4.76 19.25
C PHE A 450 12.98 3.95 20.22
N LEU A 451 11.87 3.43 19.69
CA LEU A 451 10.86 2.69 20.44
C LEU A 451 11.15 1.20 20.36
N SER A 452 11.73 0.66 21.43
CA SER A 452 12.04 -0.78 21.54
C SER A 452 12.76 -1.33 20.30
N THR A 453 13.66 -0.53 19.72
CA THR A 453 14.57 -0.95 18.65
C THR A 453 15.55 -1.98 19.18
N GLN A 454 16.12 -2.84 18.33
CA GLN A 454 17.10 -3.84 18.77
C GLN A 454 17.96 -4.35 17.62
N GLY A 455 19.26 -4.57 17.86
CA GLY A 455 20.19 -5.08 16.85
C GLY A 455 20.95 -4.00 16.08
N GLU A 456 21.59 -4.38 14.98
CA GLU A 456 22.40 -3.52 14.10
C GLU A 456 21.57 -3.11 12.87
N ILE A 457 20.64 -2.19 13.11
CA ILE A 457 19.51 -1.87 12.23
C ILE A 457 19.80 -0.78 11.20
N LEU A 458 20.95 -0.08 11.31
CA LEU A 458 21.35 1.05 10.45
C LEU A 458 22.65 0.80 9.68
N ASN A 459 22.68 1.24 8.43
CA ASN A 459 23.89 1.29 7.61
C ASN A 459 24.78 2.51 7.95
N SER A 460 25.96 2.61 7.33
CA SER A 460 26.93 3.68 7.61
C SER A 460 26.40 5.09 7.32
N ASP A 461 25.59 5.24 6.26
CA ASP A 461 25.10 6.55 5.83
C ASP A 461 24.00 7.05 6.76
N GLN A 462 23.10 6.16 7.17
CA GLN A 462 22.06 6.42 8.16
C GLN A 462 22.64 6.73 9.54
N ARG A 463 23.68 6.01 9.97
CA ARG A 463 24.43 6.34 11.20
C ARG A 463 24.98 7.76 11.11
N ALA A 464 25.65 8.10 10.01
CA ALA A 464 26.26 9.41 9.82
C ALA A 464 25.21 10.54 9.76
N ALA A 465 24.07 10.32 9.11
CA ALA A 465 22.95 11.26 9.08
C ALA A 465 22.36 11.47 10.47
N PHE A 466 22.19 10.40 11.26
CA PHE A 466 21.70 10.51 12.61
C PHE A 466 22.67 11.25 13.56
N GLU A 467 23.99 11.08 13.40
CA GLU A 467 24.95 11.92 14.13
C GLU A 467 24.80 13.40 13.78
N ARG A 468 24.65 13.72 12.48
CA ARG A 468 24.46 15.11 12.03
C ARG A 468 23.17 15.71 12.58
N TYR A 469 22.09 14.94 12.62
CA TYR A 469 20.82 15.32 13.21
C TYR A 469 20.97 15.72 14.69
N ILE A 470 21.62 14.89 15.50
CA ILE A 470 21.88 15.19 16.92
C ILE A 470 22.81 16.41 17.05
N LYS A 471 23.88 16.51 16.26
CA LYS A 471 24.78 17.67 16.20
C LYS A 471 24.09 18.98 15.85
N ALA A 472 23.04 18.92 15.03
CA ALA A 472 22.20 20.06 14.68
C ALA A 472 21.19 20.45 15.78
N GLY A 473 21.17 19.74 16.90
CA GLY A 473 20.27 20.01 18.04
C GLY A 473 19.00 19.17 18.04
N GLY A 474 18.92 18.12 17.22
CA GLY A 474 17.83 17.15 17.23
C GLY A 474 17.67 16.44 18.57
N GLY A 475 16.43 16.04 18.88
CA GLY A 475 16.10 15.31 20.11
C GLY A 475 16.18 13.80 19.92
N PHE A 476 16.67 13.09 20.93
CA PHE A 476 16.64 11.64 21.02
C PHE A 476 15.80 11.19 22.22
N VAL A 477 14.94 10.20 21.97
CA VAL A 477 14.17 9.51 23.01
C VAL A 477 14.39 8.01 22.84
N GLY A 478 15.08 7.37 23.79
CA GLY A 478 15.23 5.92 23.81
C GLY A 478 14.23 5.28 24.76
N ILE A 479 13.53 4.24 24.31
CA ILE A 479 12.57 3.49 25.12
C ILE A 479 12.95 2.01 25.11
N HIS A 480 13.02 1.42 26.31
CA HIS A 480 13.26 0.01 26.55
C HIS A 480 14.52 -0.52 25.84
N SER A 481 14.36 -1.42 24.85
CA SER A 481 15.47 -2.09 24.16
C SER A 481 16.30 -1.17 23.25
N ALA A 482 15.96 0.13 23.15
CA ALA A 482 16.83 1.12 22.53
C ALA A 482 18.26 1.11 23.10
N ALA A 483 18.46 0.68 24.36
CA ALA A 483 19.79 0.50 24.96
C ALA A 483 20.56 -0.73 24.45
N ASP A 484 19.88 -1.66 23.77
CA ASP A 484 20.40 -2.88 23.13
C ASP A 484 20.49 -2.73 21.59
N THR A 485 20.38 -1.50 21.09
CA THR A 485 20.47 -1.16 19.66
C THR A 485 21.89 -0.71 19.30
N GLU A 486 22.39 -1.06 18.12
CA GLU A 486 23.66 -0.57 17.55
C GLU A 486 24.85 -0.76 18.51
N SER A 487 25.02 -2.01 18.98
CA SER A 487 26.02 -2.41 19.97
C SER A 487 27.46 -2.08 19.55
N ASN A 488 27.76 -2.18 18.25
CA ASN A 488 29.09 -1.89 17.71
C ASN A 488 29.35 -0.38 17.49
N TRP A 489 28.34 0.47 17.67
CA TRP A 489 28.46 1.91 17.42
C TRP A 489 28.65 2.68 18.74
N SER A 490 29.91 2.91 19.11
CA SER A 490 30.24 3.52 20.41
C SER A 490 29.62 4.90 20.63
N TRP A 491 29.41 5.67 19.56
CA TRP A 491 28.81 7.00 19.65
C TRP A 491 27.35 6.91 20.09
N TYR A 492 26.56 5.98 19.55
CA TYR A 492 25.16 5.78 19.94
C TYR A 492 25.04 5.34 21.40
N GLY A 493 25.98 4.53 21.90
CA GLY A 493 26.00 4.15 23.32
C GLY A 493 26.16 5.33 24.27
N LYS A 494 26.96 6.32 23.87
CA LYS A 494 27.09 7.57 24.62
C LYS A 494 25.85 8.45 24.47
N LEU A 495 25.20 8.48 23.31
CA LEU A 495 23.93 9.16 23.12
C LEU A 495 22.86 8.61 24.07
N VAL A 496 22.68 7.29 24.11
CA VAL A 496 21.73 6.63 25.03
C VAL A 496 22.12 6.87 26.48
N GLY A 497 23.42 6.88 26.80
CA GLY A 497 23.95 7.11 28.15
C GLY A 497 24.25 5.83 28.93
N SER A 498 23.82 4.66 28.45
CA SER A 498 24.31 3.34 28.87
C SER A 498 23.89 2.27 27.84
N ARG A 499 24.30 1.02 28.07
CA ARG A 499 24.01 -0.17 27.25
C ARG A 499 23.32 -1.25 28.07
N TYR A 500 22.54 -2.08 27.39
CA TYR A 500 22.04 -3.34 27.94
C TYR A 500 23.21 -4.19 28.47
N GLY A 501 23.11 -4.62 29.73
CA GLY A 501 24.14 -5.35 30.45
C GLY A 501 24.12 -6.87 30.22
N GLY A 502 23.33 -7.38 29.27
CA GLY A 502 23.23 -8.80 28.96
C GLY A 502 22.24 -9.60 29.82
N SER A 503 21.41 -8.93 30.63
CA SER A 503 20.34 -9.59 31.39
C SER A 503 19.20 -8.62 31.74
N HIS A 504 18.00 -9.16 31.92
CA HIS A 504 16.80 -8.45 32.36
C HIS A 504 15.95 -9.36 33.26
N SER A 505 14.98 -8.79 33.98
CA SER A 505 13.98 -9.56 34.72
C SER A 505 12.95 -10.22 33.78
N ALA A 506 12.12 -11.13 34.31
CA ALA A 506 10.84 -11.41 33.67
C ALA A 506 9.91 -10.17 33.77
N THR A 507 8.73 -10.22 33.15
CA THR A 507 7.70 -9.19 33.37
C THR A 507 7.18 -9.26 34.81
N VAL A 508 7.68 -8.37 35.66
CA VAL A 508 7.44 -8.39 37.11
C VAL A 508 7.20 -6.99 37.65
N ARG A 509 6.49 -6.93 38.78
CA ARG A 509 6.19 -5.66 39.43
C ARG A 509 7.41 -5.18 40.19
N GLY A 510 8.05 -4.12 39.72
CA GLY A 510 9.14 -3.43 40.40
C GLY A 510 8.68 -2.09 40.98
N MET A 511 9.26 -1.68 42.12
CA MET A 511 9.02 -0.37 42.71
C MET A 511 10.01 0.65 42.19
N ILE A 512 9.49 1.68 41.53
CA ILE A 512 10.28 2.78 40.96
C ILE A 512 10.31 3.92 41.97
N GLN A 513 11.48 4.51 42.19
CA GLN A 513 11.72 5.67 43.03
C GLN A 513 12.04 6.90 42.17
N VAL A 514 11.44 8.04 42.48
CA VAL A 514 11.76 9.33 41.84
C VAL A 514 12.92 9.99 42.56
N GLU A 515 14.03 10.18 41.86
CA GLU A 515 15.19 10.91 42.40
C GLU A 515 15.10 12.41 42.13
N GLU A 516 14.74 12.77 40.89
CA GLU A 516 14.58 14.15 40.46
C GLU A 516 13.11 14.44 40.21
N SER A 517 12.46 15.16 41.12
CA SER A 517 11.00 15.40 41.08
C SER A 517 10.60 16.69 40.35
N THR A 518 11.55 17.52 39.92
CA THR A 518 11.24 18.80 39.24
C THR A 518 11.33 18.71 37.73
N HIS A 519 11.95 17.66 37.18
CA HIS A 519 12.07 17.46 35.75
C HIS A 519 10.71 17.26 35.09
N VAL A 520 10.55 17.72 33.84
CA VAL A 520 9.27 17.70 33.13
C VAL A 520 8.68 16.28 32.97
N SER A 521 9.56 15.26 32.90
CA SER A 521 9.16 13.84 32.83
C SER A 521 8.85 13.21 34.18
N THR A 522 9.03 13.89 35.30
CA THR A 522 8.86 13.29 36.64
C THR A 522 8.02 14.13 37.59
N LYS A 523 7.75 15.41 37.27
CA LYS A 523 6.99 16.34 38.11
C LYS A 523 5.55 15.91 38.44
N GLU A 524 4.94 15.08 37.60
CA GLU A 524 3.58 14.56 37.81
C GLU A 524 3.59 13.16 38.45
N LEU A 525 4.77 12.61 38.77
CA LEU A 525 4.91 11.27 39.30
C LEU A 525 4.92 11.29 40.84
N PRO A 526 4.32 10.29 41.50
CA PRO A 526 4.47 10.14 42.94
C PRO A 526 5.93 9.80 43.29
N LYS A 527 6.34 10.04 44.54
CA LYS A 527 7.70 9.75 45.01
C LYS A 527 8.15 8.31 44.76
N ALA A 528 7.21 7.38 44.83
CA ALA A 528 7.41 5.99 44.45
C ALA A 528 6.13 5.44 43.81
N TRP A 529 6.26 4.58 42.80
CA TRP A 529 5.14 3.79 42.29
C TRP A 529 5.59 2.42 41.78
N GLY A 530 4.76 1.41 42.05
CA GLY A 530 5.00 0.06 41.56
C GLY A 530 4.31 -0.18 40.22
N ARG A 531 5.03 -0.70 39.23
CA ARG A 531 4.49 -1.00 37.89
C ARG A 531 5.01 -2.36 37.40
N LEU A 532 4.21 -3.03 36.57
CA LEU A 532 4.60 -4.27 35.88
C LEU A 532 5.40 -3.92 34.61
N ASP A 533 6.61 -4.45 34.48
CA ASP A 533 7.41 -4.36 33.27
C ASP A 533 8.54 -5.40 33.25
N GLU A 534 9.27 -5.42 32.14
CA GLU A 534 10.57 -6.09 32.01
C GLU A 534 11.71 -5.10 32.31
N TRP A 535 12.52 -5.38 33.32
CA TRP A 535 13.54 -4.45 33.82
C TRP A 535 14.93 -4.84 33.34
N TYR A 536 15.56 -3.97 32.53
CA TYR A 536 16.90 -4.17 32.01
C TYR A 536 17.96 -3.86 33.07
N ASN A 537 19.01 -4.67 33.11
CA ASN A 537 20.26 -4.32 33.77
C ASN A 537 21.19 -3.63 32.76
N PHE A 538 22.08 -2.76 33.25
CA PHE A 538 22.91 -1.89 32.41
C PHE A 538 24.41 -2.06 32.69
N SER A 539 25.23 -1.98 31.65
CA SER A 539 26.70 -1.98 31.81
C SER A 539 27.35 -1.03 30.80
N PRO A 540 28.07 0.02 31.24
CA PRO A 540 28.32 0.42 32.63
C PRO A 540 27.07 0.96 33.34
N ASN A 541 27.14 1.21 34.64
CA ASN A 541 26.06 1.92 35.31
C ASN A 541 25.87 3.32 34.65
N PRO A 542 24.64 3.74 34.31
CA PRO A 542 24.40 5.01 33.62
C PRO A 542 25.06 6.23 34.29
N ARG A 543 25.16 6.26 35.62
CA ARG A 543 25.81 7.36 36.35
C ARG A 543 27.29 7.54 36.01
N GLU A 544 27.97 6.46 35.63
CA GLU A 544 29.38 6.52 35.22
C GLU A 544 29.57 7.34 33.93
N ASN A 545 28.52 7.49 33.13
CA ASN A 545 28.51 8.27 31.89
C ASN A 545 28.05 9.72 32.08
N GLY A 546 27.85 10.18 33.33
CA GLY A 546 27.54 11.58 33.62
C GLY A 546 26.11 12.03 33.30
N VAL A 547 25.19 11.07 33.11
CA VAL A 547 23.76 11.37 32.91
C VAL A 547 23.10 11.85 34.21
N THR A 548 22.02 12.62 34.08
CA THR A 548 21.16 12.94 35.24
C THR A 548 20.10 11.87 35.38
N VAL A 549 20.20 11.07 36.46
CA VAL A 549 19.22 10.03 36.77
C VAL A 549 17.92 10.65 37.26
N LEU A 550 16.81 10.17 36.69
CA LEU A 550 15.45 10.60 37.00
C LEU A 550 14.75 9.59 37.91
N LEU A 551 14.90 8.30 37.57
CA LEU A 551 14.22 7.18 38.21
C LEU A 551 15.21 6.06 38.52
N THR A 552 15.07 5.46 39.69
CA THR A 552 15.75 4.22 40.08
C THR A 552 14.76 3.12 40.44
N LEU A 553 15.20 1.87 40.35
CA LEU A 553 14.41 0.69 40.67
C LEU A 553 14.89 0.06 41.98
N ASP A 554 13.96 -0.29 42.87
CA ASP A 554 14.27 -0.99 44.12
C ASP A 554 14.34 -2.50 43.88
N GLU A 555 15.56 -3.04 43.76
CA GLU A 555 15.83 -4.47 43.56
C GLU A 555 15.32 -5.36 44.70
N ASN A 556 14.95 -4.82 45.87
CA ASN A 556 14.33 -5.64 46.94
C ASN A 556 12.86 -5.99 46.66
N THR A 557 12.29 -5.44 45.59
CA THR A 557 10.85 -5.58 45.28
C THR A 557 10.55 -6.57 44.16
N TYR A 558 11.59 -7.07 43.48
CA TYR A 558 11.44 -7.99 42.35
C TYR A 558 12.70 -8.86 42.17
N GLU A 559 12.57 -9.94 41.38
CA GLU A 559 13.69 -10.83 41.04
C GLU A 559 14.23 -10.52 39.63
N GLY A 560 15.54 -10.65 39.42
CA GLY A 560 16.21 -10.47 38.13
C GLY A 560 17.07 -9.21 37.99
N GLY A 561 17.07 -8.34 38.99
CA GLY A 561 18.03 -7.22 39.10
C GLY A 561 19.44 -7.71 39.43
N ASN A 562 20.47 -7.07 38.87
CA ASN A 562 21.87 -7.32 39.22
C ASN A 562 22.74 -6.06 39.29
N MET A 563 22.11 -4.89 39.28
CA MET A 563 22.73 -3.57 39.41
C MET A 563 23.03 -3.23 40.88
N ARG A 564 22.52 -4.03 41.83
CA ARG A 564 22.73 -3.92 43.28
C ARG A 564 22.06 -2.66 43.85
N ALA A 565 22.80 -1.88 44.65
CA ALA A 565 22.25 -0.76 45.39
C ALA A 565 21.83 0.45 44.52
N ASP A 566 22.25 0.50 43.25
CA ASP A 566 21.93 1.60 42.35
C ASP A 566 21.52 1.06 40.98
N HIS A 567 20.22 1.09 40.71
CA HIS A 567 19.62 0.63 39.45
C HIS A 567 18.88 1.77 38.74
N PRO A 568 19.58 2.68 38.03
CA PRO A 568 18.94 3.70 37.22
C PRO A 568 18.12 3.10 36.08
N VAL A 569 16.89 3.57 35.91
CA VAL A 569 15.94 3.09 34.88
C VAL A 569 15.35 4.22 34.05
N ALA A 570 15.65 5.48 34.35
CA ALA A 570 15.42 6.59 33.43
C ALA A 570 16.40 7.72 33.72
N TRP A 571 16.86 8.41 32.67
CA TRP A 571 17.82 9.50 32.78
C TRP A 571 17.77 10.42 31.56
N TYR A 572 18.48 11.54 31.65
CA TYR A 572 18.64 12.48 30.54
C TYR A 572 20.01 13.16 30.57
N HIS A 573 20.43 13.68 29.42
CA HIS A 573 21.58 14.58 29.29
C HIS A 573 21.55 15.34 27.96
N GLU A 574 22.43 16.33 27.82
CA GLU A 574 22.76 16.90 26.52
C GLU A 574 23.99 16.15 25.98
N TYR A 575 23.93 15.72 24.71
CA TYR A 575 25.00 14.95 24.09
C TYR A 575 25.19 15.40 22.65
N ASP A 576 26.44 15.75 22.32
CA ASP A 576 26.89 16.09 20.97
C ASP A 576 25.97 17.09 20.24
N GLY A 577 25.53 18.14 20.95
CA GLY A 577 24.65 19.20 20.42
C GLY A 577 23.15 19.00 20.67
N GLY A 578 22.70 17.76 20.81
CA GLY A 578 21.29 17.40 21.00
C GLY A 578 20.89 17.13 22.45
N ARG A 579 19.62 16.78 22.64
CA ARG A 579 19.08 16.33 23.94
C ARG A 579 18.70 14.87 23.87
N SER A 580 19.19 14.08 24.82
CA SER A 580 18.86 12.68 24.94
C SER A 580 18.12 12.41 26.25
N TRP A 581 17.04 11.64 26.13
CA TRP A 581 16.26 11.13 27.25
C TRP A 581 16.04 9.63 27.04
N TYR A 582 16.15 8.85 28.11
CA TYR A 582 15.97 7.41 28.07
C TYR A 582 15.10 6.92 29.22
N THR A 583 14.28 5.89 28.95
CA THR A 583 13.60 5.09 29.97
C THR A 583 13.71 3.59 29.64
N ALA A 584 13.99 2.77 30.66
CA ALA A 584 14.06 1.32 30.56
C ALA A 584 12.68 0.66 30.48
N GLY A 585 11.62 1.39 30.84
CA GLY A 585 10.25 0.88 30.79
C GLY A 585 9.65 0.87 29.39
N GLY A 586 8.48 0.27 29.25
CA GLY A 586 7.69 0.23 28.01
C GLY A 586 7.72 -1.11 27.29
N ALA A 587 8.32 -2.16 27.88
CA ALA A 587 8.39 -3.50 27.29
C ALA A 587 7.01 -4.16 27.22
N SER A 588 6.20 -3.97 28.26
CA SER A 588 4.88 -4.60 28.39
C SER A 588 3.75 -3.71 27.84
N PRO A 589 2.71 -4.28 27.20
CA PRO A 589 1.50 -3.54 26.83
C PRO A 589 0.85 -2.81 28.02
N GLU A 590 0.90 -3.41 29.21
CA GLU A 590 0.36 -2.83 30.46
C GLU A 590 1.03 -1.50 30.83
N SER A 591 2.30 -1.31 30.46
CA SER A 591 3.01 -0.04 30.62
C SER A 591 2.24 1.12 30.00
N TRP A 592 1.69 0.90 28.81
CA TRP A 592 1.02 1.91 28.00
C TRP A 592 -0.42 2.18 28.44
N ALA A 593 -0.97 1.34 29.32
CA ALA A 593 -2.21 1.62 30.03
C ALA A 593 -1.99 2.54 31.26
N ASP A 594 -0.82 2.50 31.89
CA ASP A 594 -0.50 3.24 33.11
C ASP A 594 -0.37 4.76 32.86
N HIS A 595 -1.14 5.56 33.61
CA HIS A 595 -1.19 7.00 33.44
C HIS A 595 0.09 7.73 33.89
N HIS A 596 0.79 7.23 34.92
CA HIS A 596 2.06 7.79 35.37
C HIS A 596 3.14 7.52 34.32
N PHE A 597 3.21 6.31 33.76
CA PHE A 597 4.17 5.98 32.70
C PHE A 597 3.93 6.80 31.43
N LYS A 598 2.67 6.95 31.00
CA LYS A 598 2.31 7.84 29.88
C LYS A 598 2.76 9.28 30.12
N SER A 599 2.54 9.81 31.32
CA SER A 599 2.99 11.15 31.71
C SER A 599 4.52 11.26 31.67
N HIS A 600 5.23 10.24 32.15
CA HIS A 600 6.68 10.16 32.14
C HIS A 600 7.26 10.18 30.73
N VAL A 601 6.78 9.30 29.85
CA VAL A 601 7.21 9.24 28.43
C VAL A 601 6.92 10.56 27.73
N TRP A 602 5.72 11.13 27.94
CA TRP A 602 5.38 12.40 27.32
C TRP A 602 6.32 13.54 27.77
N GLY A 603 6.61 13.65 29.07
CA GLY A 603 7.56 14.65 29.55
C GLY A 603 8.99 14.42 29.02
N GLY A 604 9.39 13.17 28.82
CA GLY A 604 10.65 12.82 28.15
C GLY A 604 10.73 13.34 26.72
N ILE A 605 9.68 13.09 25.94
CA ILE A 605 9.52 13.62 24.58
C ILE A 605 9.57 15.16 24.60
N GLN A 606 8.90 15.82 25.55
CA GLN A 606 8.94 17.28 25.67
C GLN A 606 10.34 17.83 25.98
N TYR A 607 11.11 17.14 26.81
CA TYR A 607 12.49 17.53 27.11
C TYR A 607 13.36 17.46 25.85
N ALA A 608 13.29 16.34 25.13
CA ALA A 608 14.11 16.07 23.95
C ALA A 608 13.74 16.99 22.77
N ALA A 609 12.45 17.12 22.46
CA ALA A 609 11.96 17.80 21.26
C ALA A 609 12.04 19.34 21.31
N ARG A 610 12.20 19.96 22.49
CA ARG A 610 12.26 21.43 22.64
C ARG A 610 11.15 22.19 21.89
N PHE A 611 9.89 21.72 22.00
CA PHE A 611 8.79 22.34 21.25
C PHE A 611 8.75 23.87 21.45
N PRO A 612 8.54 24.67 20.37
CA PRO A 612 8.44 26.11 20.47
C PRO A 612 7.38 26.51 21.49
N LYS A 613 7.71 27.45 22.38
CA LYS A 613 6.68 28.03 23.27
C LYS A 613 5.68 28.77 22.38
N LYS A 614 4.39 28.41 22.46
CA LYS A 614 3.33 29.22 21.82
C LYS A 614 3.45 30.64 22.37
N HIS A 615 3.65 31.62 21.49
CA HIS A 615 3.40 33.01 21.83
C HIS A 615 1.90 33.11 22.11
N SER A 616 1.55 33.29 23.38
CA SER A 616 0.19 33.50 23.87
C SER A 616 -0.36 34.84 23.42
#